data_AF-A0A2G8K346-F1
#
_entry.id   AF-A0A2G8K346-F1
#
_cell.length_a   1.000
_cell.length_b   1.000
_cell.length_c   1.000
_cell.angle_alpha   90.00
_cell.angle_beta   90.00
_cell.angle_gamma   90.00
#
_symmetry.space_group_name_H-M   'P 1'
#
loop_
_entity.id
_entity.type
_entity.pdbx_description
1 polymer ?
#
loop_
_entity_poly.entity_id
_entity_poly.type
_entity_poly.pdbx_seq_one_letter_code
_entity_poly.pdbx_strand_id
1 'polypeptide(L)'
;MANITFDLNFDLRTLDEVDTQENNGRFANLVEKDLDRIGEDRNEESTKKVTKWGVKLLKEWCQAKELTTDFEQLDVPELASLLRRFYGEVRKQDGSSYANKTYRGLRAAIHRHLTGAPYNRHVNIMRDKDFQSANNVYIGMMKKIKREGLDVSCQKPPISEGDLKTMFESKVLSTDNPSSLLNWRWFYLDTIFVVEDEKVCEV
;
A
#
# COMPACT_ATOMS: atom_id res chain seq x y z
N MET A 1 55.69 -3.83 -48.76
CA MET A 1 55.16 -5.16 -48.39
C MET A 1 54.86 -5.17 -46.92
N ALA A 2 53.58 -5.36 -46.56
CA ALA A 2 53.11 -6.13 -45.41
C ALA A 2 51.57 -6.02 -45.40
N ASN A 3 50.92 -6.98 -46.06
CA ASN A 3 49.49 -7.21 -45.89
C ASN A 3 49.27 -7.75 -44.48
N ILE A 4 48.38 -7.13 -43.72
CA ILE A 4 47.73 -7.79 -42.59
C ILE A 4 46.24 -7.74 -42.89
N THR A 5 45.79 -8.82 -43.51
CA THR A 5 44.40 -9.26 -43.54
C THR A 5 43.97 -9.48 -42.09
N PHE A 6 42.99 -8.72 -41.61
CA PHE A 6 42.29 -9.05 -40.39
C PHE A 6 40.96 -9.69 -40.78
N ASP A 7 40.96 -11.01 -40.69
CA ASP A 7 39.84 -11.88 -40.95
C ASP A 7 38.80 -11.67 -39.84
N LEU A 8 37.82 -10.79 -40.07
CA LEU A 8 36.62 -10.71 -39.24
C LEU A 8 35.61 -11.71 -39.77
N ASN A 9 35.92 -12.99 -39.58
CA ASN A 9 34.92 -14.04 -39.57
C ASN A 9 34.14 -13.92 -38.25
N PHE A 10 33.34 -12.85 -38.14
CA PHE A 10 32.38 -12.69 -37.06
C PHE A 10 31.17 -13.56 -37.42
N ASP A 11 31.13 -14.74 -36.80
CA ASP A 11 30.13 -15.77 -37.03
C ASP A 11 28.73 -15.22 -36.80
N LEU A 12 28.00 -14.98 -37.90
CA LEU A 12 26.67 -14.38 -37.94
C LEU A 12 25.55 -15.37 -37.55
N ARG A 13 25.87 -16.42 -36.77
CA ARG A 13 24.98 -17.58 -36.51
C ARG A 13 24.59 -17.81 -35.05
N THR A 14 24.91 -16.89 -34.15
CA THR A 14 24.45 -16.97 -32.75
C THR A 14 23.78 -15.68 -32.26
N LEU A 15 23.13 -14.95 -33.16
CA LEU A 15 22.01 -14.11 -32.76
C LEU A 15 20.78 -14.99 -32.88
N ASP A 16 20.48 -15.71 -31.79
CA ASP A 16 19.12 -16.22 -31.60
C ASP A 16 18.16 -15.06 -31.83
N GLU A 17 17.26 -15.27 -32.79
CA GLU A 17 16.21 -14.36 -33.19
C GLU A 17 15.38 -13.97 -31.95
N VAL A 18 15.73 -12.85 -31.32
CA VAL A 18 14.78 -12.12 -30.47
C VAL A 18 13.89 -11.36 -31.44
N ASP A 19 12.87 -12.04 -31.94
CA ASP A 19 11.77 -11.46 -32.73
C ASP A 19 11.08 -10.41 -31.85
N THR A 20 11.65 -9.20 -31.85
CA THR A 20 11.04 -8.04 -31.23
C THR A 20 10.12 -7.50 -32.31
N GLN A 21 8.91 -8.06 -32.38
CA GLN A 21 7.85 -7.46 -33.18
C GLN A 21 7.61 -6.05 -32.62
N GLU A 22 8.21 -5.03 -33.27
CA GLU A 22 7.82 -3.64 -33.14
C GLU A 22 6.39 -3.51 -33.66
N ASN A 23 5.44 -3.79 -32.78
CA ASN A 23 4.04 -3.63 -33.08
C ASN A 23 3.64 -2.17 -32.88
N ASN A 24 3.92 -1.33 -33.89
CA ASN A 24 3.49 0.07 -33.96
C ASN A 24 2.00 0.22 -34.31
N GLY A 25 1.17 -0.72 -33.88
CA GLY A 25 -0.29 -0.61 -33.88
C GLY A 25 -0.79 0.01 -32.57
N ARG A 26 -2.02 0.55 -32.58
CA ARG A 26 -2.70 1.08 -31.38
C ARG A 26 -2.74 0.09 -30.20
N PHE A 27 -2.64 -1.21 -30.47
CA PHE A 27 -2.71 -2.27 -29.47
C PHE A 27 -1.40 -3.05 -29.45
N ALA A 28 -0.78 -3.11 -28.27
CA ALA A 28 0.41 -3.91 -28.05
C ALA A 28 0.07 -5.41 -28.11
N ASN A 29 0.94 -6.20 -28.73
CA ASN A 29 0.87 -7.67 -28.67
C ASN A 29 1.85 -8.11 -27.58
N LEU A 30 1.35 -8.38 -26.39
CA LEU A 30 2.15 -8.88 -25.27
C LEU A 30 2.15 -10.40 -25.29
N VAL A 31 3.30 -11.00 -25.02
CA VAL A 31 3.43 -12.45 -24.82
C VAL A 31 2.92 -12.79 -23.42
N GLU A 32 2.38 -14.00 -23.22
CA GLU A 32 1.81 -14.45 -21.93
C GLU A 32 2.73 -14.18 -20.74
N LYS A 33 4.04 -14.39 -20.91
CA LYS A 33 5.06 -14.11 -19.89
C LYS A 33 5.12 -12.64 -19.47
N ASP A 34 4.87 -11.72 -20.39
CA ASP A 34 4.84 -10.29 -20.07
C ASP A 34 3.53 -9.91 -19.38
N LEU A 35 2.43 -10.58 -19.70
CA LEU A 35 1.17 -10.46 -18.97
C LEU A 35 1.31 -10.98 -17.52
N ASP A 36 2.02 -12.10 -17.33
CA ASP A 36 2.32 -12.64 -16.00
C ASP A 36 3.16 -11.67 -15.17
N ARG A 37 4.23 -11.10 -15.75
CA ARG A 37 5.07 -10.08 -15.10
C ARG A 37 4.24 -8.87 -14.67
N ILE A 38 3.36 -8.37 -15.53
CA ILE A 38 2.44 -7.27 -15.19
C ILE A 38 1.52 -7.68 -14.03
N GLY A 39 1.05 -8.92 -14.02
CA GLY A 39 0.24 -9.49 -12.94
C GLY A 39 0.99 -9.61 -11.61
N GLU A 40 2.27 -9.97 -11.64
CA GLU A 40 3.15 -10.09 -10.47
C GLU A 40 3.52 -8.72 -9.90
N ASP A 41 3.85 -7.76 -10.77
CA ASP A 41 4.25 -6.39 -10.42
C ASP A 41 3.08 -5.45 -10.13
N ARG A 42 1.83 -5.94 -10.19
CA ARG A 42 0.63 -5.14 -9.91
C ARG A 42 0.61 -4.45 -8.54
N ASN A 43 1.37 -4.98 -7.58
CA ASN A 43 1.41 -4.45 -6.22
C ASN A 43 2.71 -3.69 -5.97
N GLU A 44 2.60 -2.43 -5.56
CA GLU A 44 3.74 -1.64 -5.08
C GLU A 44 4.46 -2.30 -3.88
N GLU A 45 5.76 -2.02 -3.73
CA GLU A 45 6.59 -2.50 -2.61
C GLU A 45 6.01 -2.12 -1.25
N SER A 46 5.42 -0.91 -1.16
CA SER A 46 4.69 -0.42 0.02
C SER A 46 3.53 -1.38 0.38
N THR A 47 2.75 -1.79 -0.61
CA THR A 47 1.59 -2.67 -0.49
C THR A 47 2.01 -4.10 -0.15
N LYS A 48 3.10 -4.61 -0.75
CA LYS A 48 3.71 -5.91 -0.41
C LYS A 48 4.10 -5.94 1.08
N LYS A 49 4.70 -4.88 1.61
CA LYS A 49 5.06 -4.75 3.04
C LYS A 49 3.83 -4.77 3.95
N VAL A 50 2.79 -4.01 3.61
CA VAL A 50 1.53 -3.98 4.37
C VAL A 50 0.85 -5.36 4.36
N THR A 51 0.87 -6.06 3.22
CA THR A 51 0.36 -7.44 3.13
C THR A 51 1.10 -8.37 4.08
N LYS A 52 2.44 -8.39 4.04
CA LYS A 52 3.26 -9.22 4.93
C LYS A 52 3.00 -8.92 6.41
N TRP A 53 2.91 -7.63 6.77
CA TRP A 53 2.60 -7.22 8.13
C TRP A 53 1.21 -7.70 8.57
N GLY A 54 0.18 -7.53 7.75
CA GLY A 54 -1.19 -7.93 8.08
C GLY A 54 -1.33 -9.45 8.26
N VAL A 55 -0.66 -10.23 7.43
CA VAL A 55 -0.61 -11.70 7.54
C VAL A 55 0.13 -12.13 8.80
N LYS A 56 1.28 -11.51 9.08
CA LYS A 56 2.04 -11.76 10.31
C LYS A 56 1.18 -11.52 11.54
N LEU A 57 0.47 -10.40 11.60
CA LEU A 57 -0.43 -10.06 12.71
C LEU A 57 -1.55 -11.10 12.88
N LEU A 58 -2.12 -11.59 11.78
CA LEU A 58 -3.14 -12.65 11.83
C LEU A 58 -2.55 -13.96 12.38
N LYS A 59 -1.35 -14.35 11.95
CA LYS A 59 -0.67 -15.56 12.44
C LYS A 59 -0.31 -15.45 13.92
N GLU A 60 0.20 -14.30 14.37
CA GLU A 60 0.46 -14.03 15.79
C GLU A 60 -0.81 -14.12 16.62
N TRP A 61 -1.93 -13.59 16.12
CA TRP A 61 -3.21 -13.73 16.80
C TRP A 61 -3.69 -15.18 16.85
N CYS A 62 -3.55 -15.96 15.76
CA CYS A 62 -3.87 -17.39 15.78
C CYS A 62 -3.04 -18.15 16.82
N GLN A 63 -1.73 -17.89 16.88
CA GLN A 63 -0.83 -18.49 17.88
C GLN A 63 -1.27 -18.16 19.31
N ALA A 64 -1.60 -16.89 19.58
CA ALA A 64 -2.07 -16.45 20.90
C ALA A 64 -3.41 -17.06 21.32
N LYS A 65 -4.19 -17.58 20.35
CA LYS A 65 -5.50 -18.22 20.58
C LYS A 65 -5.45 -19.73 20.47
N GLU A 66 -4.26 -20.32 20.34
CA GLU A 66 -4.05 -21.76 20.14
C GLU A 66 -4.83 -22.30 18.93
N LEU A 67 -5.00 -21.45 17.90
CA LEU A 67 -5.63 -21.80 16.64
C LEU A 67 -4.58 -22.16 15.59
N THR A 68 -5.00 -22.95 14.60
CA THR A 68 -4.16 -23.30 13.45
C THR A 68 -3.66 -22.04 12.75
N THR A 69 -2.34 -21.96 12.53
CA THR A 69 -1.69 -20.84 11.83
C THR A 69 -1.86 -20.89 10.32
N ASP A 70 -2.22 -22.06 9.78
CA ASP A 70 -2.44 -22.31 8.35
C ASP A 70 -3.88 -21.97 7.95
N PHE A 71 -4.27 -20.73 8.21
CA PHE A 71 -5.61 -20.23 7.90
C PHE A 71 -5.90 -20.24 6.39
N GLU A 72 -4.87 -20.35 5.56
CA GLU A 72 -4.98 -20.40 4.11
C GLU A 72 -5.66 -21.69 3.63
N GLN A 73 -5.56 -22.80 4.38
CA GLN A 73 -6.16 -24.10 4.04
C GLN A 73 -7.55 -24.32 4.64
N LEU A 74 -8.01 -23.42 5.52
CA LEU A 74 -9.31 -23.56 6.18
C LEU A 74 -10.47 -23.48 5.20
N ASP A 75 -11.54 -24.21 5.51
CA ASP A 75 -12.77 -24.11 4.73
C ASP A 75 -13.39 -22.70 4.87
N VAL A 76 -14.20 -22.30 3.89
CA VAL A 76 -14.84 -20.98 3.84
C VAL A 76 -15.60 -20.61 5.13
N PRO A 77 -16.47 -21.47 5.70
CA PRO A 77 -17.16 -21.18 6.96
C PRO A 77 -16.21 -21.03 8.16
N GLU A 78 -15.16 -21.85 8.22
CA GLU A 78 -14.16 -21.78 9.29
C GLU A 78 -13.36 -20.48 9.21
N LEU A 79 -12.93 -20.12 7.99
CA LEU A 79 -12.23 -18.85 7.73
C LEU A 79 -13.12 -17.65 8.07
N ALA A 80 -14.41 -17.69 7.74
CA ALA A 80 -15.36 -16.64 8.09
C ALA A 80 -15.50 -16.49 9.62
N SER A 81 -15.58 -17.61 10.35
CA SER A 81 -15.64 -17.61 11.82
C SER A 81 -14.34 -17.05 12.44
N LEU A 82 -13.20 -17.46 11.91
CA LEU A 82 -11.88 -16.98 12.33
C LEU A 82 -11.75 -15.47 12.12
N LEU A 83 -12.07 -14.97 10.92
CA LEU A 83 -12.01 -13.54 10.61
C LEU A 83 -12.99 -12.72 11.44
N ARG A 84 -14.17 -13.27 11.76
CA ARG A 84 -15.14 -12.61 12.65
C ARG A 84 -14.55 -12.34 14.02
N ARG A 85 -13.90 -13.33 14.63
CA ARG A 85 -13.23 -13.18 15.93
C ARG A 85 -12.05 -12.23 15.84
N PHE A 86 -11.22 -12.41 14.82
CA PHE A 86 -10.05 -11.57 14.57
C PHE A 86 -10.41 -10.08 14.51
N TYR A 87 -11.41 -9.68 13.72
CA TYR A 87 -11.80 -8.26 13.62
C TYR A 87 -12.29 -7.65 14.94
N GLY A 88 -12.90 -8.45 15.82
CA GLY A 88 -13.37 -7.98 17.13
C GLY A 88 -12.27 -7.92 18.19
N GLU A 89 -11.23 -8.74 18.06
CA GLU A 89 -10.23 -8.94 19.12
C GLU A 89 -8.86 -8.33 18.80
N VAL A 90 -8.57 -8.02 17.54
CA VAL A 90 -7.28 -7.46 17.13
C VAL A 90 -7.04 -6.10 17.80
N ARG A 91 -5.90 -5.99 18.49
CA ARG A 91 -5.47 -4.80 19.22
C ARG A 91 -3.96 -4.61 19.10
N LYS A 92 -3.50 -3.41 19.43
CA LYS A 92 -2.08 -3.10 19.59
C LYS A 92 -1.54 -3.76 20.87
N GLN A 93 -0.22 -3.77 21.00
CA GLN A 93 0.48 -4.28 22.20
C GLN A 93 0.14 -3.49 23.48
N ASP A 94 -0.20 -2.21 23.35
CA ASP A 94 -0.67 -1.35 24.45
C ASP A 94 -2.14 -1.62 24.86
N GLY A 95 -2.83 -2.53 24.17
CA GLY A 95 -4.24 -2.84 24.38
C GLY A 95 -5.21 -1.85 23.71
N SER A 96 -4.72 -0.82 23.01
CA SER A 96 -5.54 0.13 22.27
C SER A 96 -6.06 -0.46 20.96
N SER A 97 -7.18 0.07 20.48
CA SER A 97 -7.70 -0.23 19.15
C SER A 97 -6.79 0.36 18.06
N TYR A 98 -6.73 -0.28 16.90
CA TYR A 98 -6.15 0.31 15.69
C TYR A 98 -7.12 1.34 15.06
N ALA A 99 -6.60 2.28 14.26
CA ALA A 99 -7.41 3.24 13.51
C ALA A 99 -8.17 2.58 12.34
N ASN A 100 -9.25 3.21 11.83
CA ASN A 100 -10.03 2.60 10.75
C ASN A 100 -9.22 2.42 9.45
N LYS A 101 -8.26 3.31 9.18
CA LYS A 101 -7.33 3.17 8.04
C LYS A 101 -6.53 1.87 8.14
N THR A 102 -6.07 1.52 9.35
CA THR A 102 -5.30 0.29 9.57
C THR A 102 -6.15 -0.95 9.37
N TYR A 103 -7.39 -0.96 9.89
CA TYR A 103 -8.32 -2.07 9.65
C TYR A 103 -8.66 -2.26 8.16
N ARG A 104 -8.84 -1.16 7.41
CA ARG A 104 -9.00 -1.22 5.95
C ARG A 104 -7.79 -1.87 5.29
N GLY A 105 -6.58 -1.44 5.67
CA GLY A 105 -5.33 -2.02 5.19
C GLY A 105 -5.18 -3.50 5.52
N LEU A 106 -5.55 -3.90 6.74
CA LEU A 106 -5.48 -5.26 7.24
C LEU A 106 -6.42 -6.20 6.49
N ARG A 107 -7.68 -5.79 6.30
CA ARG A 107 -8.67 -6.54 5.50
C ARG A 107 -8.20 -6.71 4.05
N ALA A 108 -7.65 -5.65 3.44
CA ALA A 108 -7.11 -5.73 2.09
C ALA A 108 -5.86 -6.62 2.01
N ALA A 109 -4.98 -6.56 3.01
CA ALA A 109 -3.81 -7.42 3.13
C ALA A 109 -4.20 -8.91 3.16
N ILE A 110 -5.13 -9.29 4.02
CA ILE A 110 -5.60 -10.67 4.14
C ILE A 110 -6.25 -11.12 2.83
N HIS A 111 -7.10 -10.28 2.22
CA HIS A 111 -7.73 -10.61 0.95
C HIS A 111 -6.68 -10.88 -0.14
N ARG A 112 -5.69 -9.99 -0.32
CA ARG A 112 -4.62 -10.16 -1.31
C ARG A 112 -3.77 -11.39 -1.05
N HIS A 113 -3.51 -11.73 0.21
CA HIS A 113 -2.75 -12.94 0.56
C HIS A 113 -3.49 -14.22 0.18
N LEU A 114 -4.81 -14.26 0.38
CA LEU A 114 -5.64 -15.42 0.05
C LEU A 114 -5.84 -15.57 -1.46
N THR A 115 -6.07 -14.47 -2.19
CA THR A 115 -6.34 -14.50 -3.64
C THR A 115 -5.08 -14.43 -4.50
N GLY A 116 -3.95 -14.03 -3.93
CA GLY A 116 -2.65 -14.02 -4.60
C GLY A 116 -1.92 -15.36 -4.54
N ALA A 117 -0.85 -15.45 -5.32
CA ALA A 117 0.08 -16.57 -5.23
C ALA A 117 0.69 -16.63 -3.81
N PRO A 118 0.90 -17.84 -3.24
CA PRO A 118 0.75 -19.16 -3.87
C PRO A 118 -0.66 -19.78 -3.79
N TYR A 119 -1.58 -19.21 -3.01
CA TYR A 119 -2.82 -19.89 -2.64
C TYR A 119 -3.94 -19.74 -3.69
N ASN A 120 -3.99 -18.61 -4.39
CA ASN A 120 -4.93 -18.33 -5.49
C ASN A 120 -6.39 -18.73 -5.18
N ARG A 121 -6.85 -18.51 -3.93
CA ARG A 121 -8.21 -18.90 -3.54
C ARG A 121 -9.24 -18.05 -4.27
N HIS A 122 -10.27 -18.71 -4.80
CA HIS A 122 -11.42 -18.05 -5.40
C HIS A 122 -12.45 -17.65 -4.34
N VAL A 123 -12.05 -16.79 -3.40
CA VAL A 123 -12.93 -16.26 -2.35
C VAL A 123 -12.79 -14.74 -2.23
N ASN A 124 -13.90 -14.06 -2.02
CA ASN A 124 -13.96 -12.65 -1.72
C ASN A 124 -14.46 -12.43 -0.30
N ILE A 125 -13.51 -12.38 0.64
CA ILE A 125 -13.78 -12.10 2.06
C ILE A 125 -14.56 -10.81 2.28
N MET A 126 -14.57 -9.90 1.30
CA MET A 126 -15.24 -8.61 1.42
C MET A 126 -16.70 -8.60 0.99
N ARG A 127 -17.09 -9.46 0.04
CA ARG A 127 -18.40 -9.39 -0.63
C ARG A 127 -19.19 -10.69 -0.55
N ASP A 128 -18.52 -11.84 -0.41
CA ASP A 128 -19.18 -13.12 -0.43
C ASP A 128 -20.10 -13.29 0.79
N LYS A 129 -21.24 -13.94 0.55
CA LYS A 129 -22.29 -14.15 1.56
C LYS A 129 -21.79 -14.92 2.78
N ASP A 130 -20.85 -15.84 2.58
CA ASP A 130 -20.32 -16.70 3.65
C ASP A 130 -19.53 -15.88 4.69
N PHE A 131 -19.01 -14.71 4.29
CA PHE A 131 -18.29 -13.79 5.17
C PHE A 131 -19.17 -12.67 5.74
N GLN A 132 -20.48 -12.66 5.48
CA GLN A 132 -21.39 -11.60 5.94
C GLN A 132 -21.33 -11.40 7.46
N SER A 133 -21.22 -12.50 8.21
CA SER A 133 -21.11 -12.47 9.67
C SER A 133 -19.82 -11.74 10.14
N ALA A 134 -18.68 -12.04 9.50
CA ALA A 134 -17.41 -11.36 9.78
C ALA A 134 -17.45 -9.89 9.36
N ASN A 135 -18.09 -9.59 8.22
CA ASN A 135 -18.24 -8.25 7.69
C ASN A 135 -19.08 -7.35 8.61
N ASN A 136 -20.13 -7.89 9.22
CA ASN A 136 -20.93 -7.15 10.20
C ASN A 136 -20.11 -6.76 11.43
N VAL A 137 -19.26 -7.66 11.95
CA VAL A 137 -18.36 -7.34 13.08
C VAL A 137 -17.33 -6.29 12.68
N TYR A 138 -16.71 -6.43 11.51
CA TYR A 138 -15.80 -5.43 10.97
C TYR A 138 -16.46 -4.04 10.91
N ILE A 139 -17.65 -3.92 10.33
CA ILE A 139 -18.39 -2.65 10.25
C ILE A 139 -18.71 -2.12 11.64
N GLY A 140 -19.12 -2.99 12.57
CA GLY A 140 -19.36 -2.63 13.96
C GLY A 140 -18.13 -2.04 14.63
N MET A 141 -16.96 -2.66 14.43
CA MET A 141 -15.69 -2.16 14.96
C MET A 141 -15.31 -0.81 14.36
N MET A 142 -15.52 -0.61 13.05
CA MET A 142 -15.25 0.68 12.40
C MET A 142 -16.10 1.81 12.97
N LYS A 143 -17.38 1.53 13.23
CA LYS A 143 -18.29 2.48 13.87
C LYS A 143 -17.89 2.76 15.33
N LYS A 144 -17.42 1.74 16.06
CA LYS A 144 -16.95 1.88 17.43
C LYS A 144 -15.72 2.79 17.50
N ILE A 145 -14.70 2.54 16.69
CA ILE A 145 -13.47 3.36 16.62
C ILE A 145 -13.80 4.81 16.25
N LYS A 146 -14.73 5.01 15.32
CA LYS A 146 -15.19 6.36 14.94
C LYS A 146 -15.87 7.07 16.10
N ARG A 147 -16.73 6.38 16.86
CA ARG A 147 -17.39 6.93 18.05
C ARG A 147 -16.40 7.26 19.17
N GLU A 148 -15.36 6.47 19.31
CA GLU A 148 -14.28 6.66 20.29
C GLU A 148 -13.32 7.80 19.90
N GLY A 149 -13.52 8.47 18.75
CA GLY A 149 -12.65 9.55 18.28
C GLY A 149 -11.26 9.09 17.84
N LEU A 150 -11.02 7.78 17.79
CA LEU A 150 -9.74 7.18 17.41
C LEU A 150 -9.49 7.17 15.89
N ASP A 151 -10.49 7.61 15.10
CA ASP A 151 -10.42 7.77 13.65
C ASP A 151 -10.20 9.23 13.21
N VAL A 152 -9.78 10.10 14.13
CA VAL A 152 -9.35 11.46 13.79
C VAL A 152 -7.88 11.38 13.39
N SER A 153 -7.61 11.49 12.10
CA SER A 153 -6.27 11.91 11.66
C SER A 153 -6.14 13.35 12.07
N CYS A 154 -5.40 13.65 13.15
CA CYS A 154 -5.10 15.03 13.49
C CYS A 154 -4.47 15.68 12.25
N GLN A 155 -5.19 16.61 11.63
CA GLN A 155 -4.61 17.47 10.63
C GLN A 155 -3.46 18.22 11.30
N LYS A 156 -2.38 18.47 10.55
CA LYS A 156 -1.27 19.27 11.08
C LYS A 156 -1.86 20.62 11.50
N PRO A 157 -1.56 21.13 12.71
CA PRO A 157 -2.10 22.42 13.13
C PRO A 157 -1.71 23.50 12.13
N PRO A 158 -2.54 24.53 11.94
CA PRO A 158 -2.16 25.71 11.17
C PRO A 158 -0.83 26.26 11.69
N ILE A 159 0.02 26.73 10.78
CA ILE A 159 1.30 27.34 11.16
C ILE A 159 0.97 28.63 11.93
N SER A 160 1.50 28.76 13.15
CA SER A 160 1.24 29.93 13.97
C SER A 160 1.96 31.17 13.43
N GLU A 161 1.43 32.36 13.72
CA GLU A 161 2.08 33.63 13.33
C GLU A 161 3.47 33.78 13.98
N GLY A 162 3.65 33.25 15.20
CA GLY A 162 4.95 33.23 15.87
C GLY A 162 5.97 32.32 15.18
N ASP A 163 5.54 31.16 14.70
CA ASP A 163 6.39 30.26 13.93
C ASP A 163 6.76 30.87 12.57
N LEU A 164 5.80 31.49 11.88
CA LEU A 164 6.05 32.24 10.65
C LEU A 164 7.12 33.30 10.85
N LYS A 165 6.96 34.13 11.90
CA LYS A 165 7.92 35.17 12.25
C LYS A 165 9.32 34.59 12.52
N THR A 166 9.38 33.49 13.27
CA THR A 166 10.64 32.78 13.55
C THR A 166 11.29 32.25 12.27
N MET A 167 10.52 31.75 11.30
CA MET A 167 11.02 31.26 10.02
C MET A 167 11.65 32.37 9.16
N PHE A 168 11.08 33.58 9.19
CA PHE A 168 11.65 34.75 8.52
C PHE A 168 12.88 35.30 9.25
N GLU A 169 12.82 35.42 10.59
CA GLU A 169 13.93 35.93 11.40
C GLU A 169 15.16 35.02 11.39
N SER A 170 14.96 33.70 11.36
CA SER A 170 16.03 32.70 11.25
C SER A 170 16.64 32.57 9.85
N LYS A 171 16.16 33.36 8.87
CA LYS A 171 16.59 33.32 7.45
C LYS A 171 16.39 31.97 6.75
N VAL A 172 15.50 31.13 7.29
CA VAL A 172 15.09 29.89 6.62
C VAL A 172 14.24 30.22 5.39
N LEU A 173 13.40 31.26 5.49
CA LEU A 173 12.63 31.85 4.39
C LEU A 173 13.21 33.23 4.05
N SER A 174 14.23 33.27 3.21
CA SER A 174 14.89 34.53 2.83
C SER A 174 15.34 34.50 1.38
N THR A 175 15.48 35.67 0.77
CA THR A 175 16.06 35.84 -0.57
C THR A 175 17.58 35.89 -0.57
N ASP A 176 18.22 35.88 0.61
CA ASP A 176 19.66 36.06 0.80
C ASP A 176 20.50 34.88 0.29
N ASN A 177 19.90 33.68 0.20
CA ASN A 177 20.59 32.44 -0.16
C ASN A 177 19.71 31.58 -1.08
N PRO A 178 20.25 30.97 -2.16
CA PRO A 178 19.46 30.14 -3.06
C PRO A 178 18.66 29.03 -2.38
N SER A 179 19.18 28.42 -1.31
CA SER A 179 18.45 27.39 -0.56
C SER A 179 17.27 27.96 0.23
N SER A 180 17.46 29.13 0.86
CA SER A 180 16.39 29.81 1.60
C SER A 180 15.30 30.34 0.66
N LEU A 181 15.67 30.74 -0.56
CA LEU A 181 14.73 31.13 -1.61
C LEU A 181 13.92 29.93 -2.11
N LEU A 182 14.57 28.78 -2.27
CA LEU A 182 13.89 27.53 -2.63
C LEU A 182 12.90 27.11 -1.54
N ASN A 183 13.29 27.17 -0.27
CA ASN A 183 12.40 26.91 0.87
C ASN A 183 11.20 27.86 0.88
N TRP A 184 11.43 29.16 0.63
CA TRP A 184 10.36 30.15 0.52
C TRP A 184 9.39 29.83 -0.62
N ARG A 185 9.91 29.42 -1.78
CA ARG A 185 9.07 29.02 -2.92
C ARG A 185 8.22 27.79 -2.60
N TRP A 186 8.80 26.74 -2.02
CA TRP A 186 8.06 25.55 -1.61
C TRP A 186 7.00 25.87 -0.56
N PHE A 187 7.39 26.64 0.45
CA PHE A 187 6.48 27.11 1.49
C PHE A 187 5.28 27.88 0.91
N TYR A 188 5.54 28.78 -0.03
CA TYR A 188 4.50 29.58 -0.68
C TYR A 188 3.55 28.73 -1.55
N LEU A 189 4.10 27.78 -2.32
CA LEU A 189 3.29 26.84 -3.10
C LEU A 189 2.42 25.97 -2.19
N ASP A 190 3.01 25.37 -1.16
CA ASP A 190 2.30 24.51 -0.22
C ASP A 190 1.20 25.31 0.53
N THR A 191 1.47 26.55 0.92
CA THR A 191 0.47 27.40 1.60
C THR A 191 -0.70 27.76 0.69
N ILE A 192 -0.46 28.09 -0.58
CA ILE A 192 -1.55 28.45 -1.51
C ILE A 192 -2.44 27.25 -1.83
N PHE A 193 -1.86 26.06 -2.03
CA PHE A 193 -2.63 24.89 -2.43
C PHE A 193 -3.32 24.17 -1.26
N VAL A 194 -2.92 24.42 0.00
CA VAL A 194 -3.52 23.80 1.19
C VAL A 194 -4.74 24.57 1.73
N VAL A 195 -4.92 25.85 1.36
CA VAL A 195 -6.00 26.71 1.90
C VAL A 195 -7.42 26.33 1.43
N GLU A 196 -7.60 25.43 0.46
CA GLU A 196 -8.94 25.03 0.00
C GLU A 196 -9.65 23.93 0.85
N ASP A 197 -8.98 23.31 1.83
CA ASP A 197 -9.57 22.25 2.66
C ASP A 197 -10.02 22.70 4.07
N GLU A 198 -10.00 24.01 4.36
CA GLU A 198 -10.39 24.55 5.66
C GLU A 198 -11.91 24.70 5.81
N LYS A 199 -12.62 23.57 5.83
CA LYS A 199 -13.97 23.47 6.39
C LYS A 199 -14.19 22.15 7.12
N VAL A 200 -13.55 21.94 8.27
CA VAL A 200 -14.04 20.93 9.23
C VAL A 200 -13.72 21.29 10.68
N CYS A 201 -14.69 20.99 11.55
CA CYS A 201 -14.58 20.72 12.98
C CYS A 201 -14.65 21.91 13.95
N GLU A 202 -15.83 22.55 14.05
CA GLU A 202 -16.30 23.03 15.36
C GLU A 202 -17.05 21.88 16.07
N VAL A 203 -16.81 21.81 17.39
CA VAL A 203 -17.29 20.81 18.35
C VAL A 203 -18.78 20.97 18.63
#